data_AF-A0A5A9E717-F1
#
_entry.id   AF-A0A5A9E717-F1
#
_cell.length_a   1.000
_cell.length_b   1.000
_cell.length_c   1.000
_cell.angle_alpha   90.00
_cell.angle_beta   90.00
_cell.angle_gamma   90.00
#
_symmetry.space_group_name_H-M   'P 1'
#
loop_
_entity.id
_entity.type
_entity.pdbx_description
1 polymer ?
#
loop_
_entity_poly.entity_id
_entity_poly.type
_entity_poly.pdbx_seq_one_letter_code
_entity_poly.pdbx_strand_id
1 'polypeptide(L)'
;MVQTLHGQSLTLPQSIITIGAFDGVHKGHQSVITHVVHESKKRGIPSVVYTFDPPPRAYFQGAKILTTLDEKLERIESLGVDYAVIASFNKEYLKQSSSQFINILMSFHPEEIFVGNDFRFGNGRKGNVEMLRKSFNVSTMNPVCCEQGSIISSTRIRKLIEQGEHFEASNLLGLHLQL
;
A
#
# COMPACT_ATOMS: atom_id res chain seq x y z
N MET A 1 -10.45 -8.34 -13.75
CA MET A 1 -9.37 -9.12 -13.12
C MET A 1 -8.19 -8.19 -12.93
N VAL A 2 -7.66 -8.09 -11.71
CA VAL A 2 -6.44 -7.30 -11.45
C VAL A 2 -5.25 -8.00 -12.09
N GLN A 3 -4.35 -7.26 -12.74
CA GLN A 3 -3.10 -7.83 -13.22
C GLN A 3 -2.04 -7.78 -12.11
N THR A 4 -1.63 -8.95 -11.65
CA THR A 4 -0.64 -9.10 -10.58
C THR A 4 0.75 -9.32 -11.15
N LEU A 5 1.73 -8.52 -10.73
CA LEU A 5 3.09 -8.55 -11.28
C LEU A 5 4.13 -8.76 -10.19
N HIS A 6 4.85 -9.88 -10.30
CA HIS A 6 5.95 -10.26 -9.41
C HIS A 6 7.30 -10.06 -10.10
N GLY A 7 8.12 -9.13 -9.63
CA GLY A 7 9.49 -8.97 -10.14
C GLY A 7 9.61 -8.66 -11.64
N GLN A 8 8.50 -8.32 -12.31
CA GLN A 8 8.45 -7.96 -13.72
C GLN A 8 8.33 -6.44 -13.88
N SER A 9 8.87 -5.93 -14.99
CA SER A 9 8.79 -4.52 -15.35
C SER A 9 7.41 -4.23 -15.95
N LEU A 10 6.52 -3.60 -15.17
CA LEU A 10 5.31 -2.97 -15.70
C LEU A 10 5.71 -1.67 -16.39
N THR A 11 5.29 -1.50 -17.64
CA THR A 11 5.35 -0.22 -18.33
C THR A 11 3.95 0.16 -18.76
N LEU A 12 3.49 1.33 -18.31
CA LEU A 12 2.18 1.89 -18.64
C LEU A 12 2.38 3.25 -19.29
N PRO A 13 1.53 3.68 -20.23
CA PRO A 13 1.64 5.00 -20.84
C PRO A 13 1.35 6.12 -19.83
N GLN A 14 0.41 5.88 -18.91
CA GLN A 14 0.00 6.75 -17.81
C GLN A 14 -0.56 5.90 -16.67
N SER A 15 -0.55 6.39 -15.43
CA SER A 15 -1.23 5.74 -14.30
C SER A 15 -1.57 6.66 -13.13
N ILE A 16 -2.51 6.23 -12.28
CA ILE A 16 -2.69 6.75 -10.92
C ILE A 16 -2.19 5.70 -9.93
N ILE A 17 -1.28 6.08 -9.03
CA ILE A 17 -0.56 5.12 -8.19
C ILE A 17 -0.82 5.39 -6.72
N THR A 18 -1.02 4.32 -5.93
CA THR A 18 -0.74 4.37 -4.48
C THR A 18 0.31 3.35 -4.07
N ILE A 19 1.09 3.67 -3.03
CA ILE A 19 2.23 2.89 -2.58
C ILE A 19 2.11 2.64 -1.08
N GLY A 20 2.19 1.39 -0.66
CA GLY A 20 2.03 1.05 0.75
C GLY A 20 2.22 -0.43 1.08
N ALA A 21 2.46 -0.71 2.36
CA ALA A 21 2.54 -2.09 2.85
C ALA A 21 1.21 -2.84 2.70
N PHE A 22 0.10 -2.13 2.83
CA PHE A 22 -1.28 -2.63 2.71
C PHE A 22 -1.57 -3.92 3.48
N ASP A 23 -0.82 -4.23 4.54
CA ASP A 23 -1.01 -5.44 5.36
C ASP A 23 -2.38 -5.40 6.05
N GLY A 24 -3.19 -6.42 5.77
CA GLY A 24 -4.58 -6.53 6.18
C GLY A 24 -5.59 -5.77 5.32
N VAL A 25 -5.16 -4.89 4.41
CA VAL A 25 -6.04 -4.02 3.60
C VAL A 25 -7.21 -3.46 4.44
N HIS A 26 -6.90 -2.93 5.62
CA HIS A 26 -7.89 -2.43 6.58
C HIS A 26 -8.67 -1.22 6.04
N LYS A 27 -9.73 -0.77 6.73
CA LYS A 27 -10.58 0.35 6.28
C LYS A 27 -9.80 1.61 5.89
N GLY A 28 -8.72 1.94 6.60
CA GLY A 28 -7.81 3.02 6.21
C GLY A 28 -7.11 2.81 4.85
N HIS A 29 -6.61 1.59 4.56
CA HIS A 29 -6.03 1.26 3.26
C HIS A 29 -7.10 1.25 2.16
N GLN A 30 -8.28 0.70 2.44
CA GLN A 30 -9.40 0.67 1.50
C GLN A 30 -9.78 2.09 1.05
N SER A 31 -9.83 3.04 1.99
CA SER A 31 -10.09 4.45 1.64
C SER A 31 -9.07 5.04 0.67
N VAL A 32 -7.78 4.73 0.82
CA VAL A 32 -6.73 5.23 -0.07
C VAL A 32 -6.80 4.56 -1.44
N ILE A 33 -6.98 3.24 -1.47
CA ILE A 33 -7.06 2.47 -2.71
C ILE A 33 -8.31 2.87 -3.50
N THR A 34 -9.47 2.97 -2.85
CA THR A 34 -10.72 3.42 -3.49
C THR A 34 -10.61 4.84 -4.04
N HIS A 35 -9.90 5.74 -3.34
CA HIS A 35 -9.63 7.08 -3.86
C HIS A 35 -8.79 7.03 -5.16
N VAL A 36 -7.74 6.22 -5.20
CA VAL A 36 -6.94 6.02 -6.42
C VAL A 36 -7.77 5.44 -7.56
N VAL A 37 -8.61 4.44 -7.28
CA VAL A 37 -9.52 3.86 -8.30
C VAL A 37 -10.52 4.91 -8.80
N HIS A 38 -11.02 5.79 -7.93
CA HIS A 38 -11.90 6.89 -8.33
C HIS A 38 -11.19 7.89 -9.26
N GLU A 39 -10.00 8.36 -8.90
CA GLU A 39 -9.25 9.31 -9.73
C GLU A 39 -8.80 8.69 -11.07
N SER A 40 -8.43 7.41 -11.06
CA SER A 40 -8.15 6.62 -12.27
C SER A 40 -9.35 6.61 -13.22
N LYS A 41 -10.54 6.25 -12.73
CA LYS A 41 -11.78 6.23 -13.53
C LYS A 41 -12.16 7.60 -14.05
N LYS A 42 -12.03 8.63 -13.23
CA LYS A 42 -12.32 10.03 -13.61
C LYS A 42 -11.44 10.52 -14.77
N ARG A 43 -10.20 10.04 -14.84
CA ARG A 43 -9.20 10.44 -15.84
C ARG A 43 -9.09 9.47 -17.02
N GLY A 44 -9.73 8.29 -16.94
CA GLY A 44 -9.67 7.27 -17.98
C GLY A 44 -8.30 6.60 -18.13
N ILE A 45 -7.51 6.53 -17.04
CA ILE A 45 -6.16 5.94 -17.02
C ILE A 45 -6.06 4.86 -15.93
N PRO A 46 -5.17 3.86 -16.05
CA PRO A 46 -5.15 2.72 -15.13
C PRO A 46 -4.72 3.09 -13.70
N SER A 47 -5.33 2.40 -12.73
CA SER A 47 -4.97 2.42 -11.32
C SER A 47 -3.89 1.38 -10.99
N VAL A 48 -2.91 1.77 -10.17
CA VAL A 48 -1.82 0.90 -9.73
C VAL A 48 -1.71 0.92 -8.21
N VAL A 49 -1.73 -0.27 -7.60
CA VAL A 49 -1.33 -0.46 -6.21
C VAL A 49 0.07 -1.08 -6.20
N TYR A 50 1.06 -0.33 -5.70
CA TYR A 50 2.40 -0.84 -5.44
C TYR A 50 2.51 -1.28 -3.99
N THR A 51 2.72 -2.58 -3.77
CA THR A 51 2.79 -3.18 -2.44
C THR A 51 3.99 -4.11 -2.26
N PHE A 52 4.11 -4.68 -1.07
CA PHE A 52 5.28 -5.40 -0.62
C PHE A 52 4.90 -6.76 -0.07
N ASP A 53 5.72 -7.77 -0.36
CA ASP A 53 5.61 -9.08 0.26
C ASP A 53 6.99 -9.65 0.65
N PRO A 54 7.22 -10.01 1.92
CA PRO A 54 6.34 -9.76 3.07
C PRO A 54 6.17 -8.26 3.36
N PRO A 55 5.18 -7.85 4.16
CA PRO A 55 5.07 -6.46 4.63
C PRO A 55 6.36 -6.00 5.34
N PRO A 56 6.87 -4.77 5.12
CA PRO A 56 8.15 -4.32 5.67
C PRO A 56 8.27 -4.46 7.19
N ARG A 57 7.19 -4.23 7.94
CA ARG A 57 7.19 -4.40 9.40
C ARG A 57 7.31 -5.86 9.82
N ALA A 58 6.68 -6.79 9.08
CA ALA A 58 6.85 -8.22 9.32
C ALA A 58 8.31 -8.62 9.10
N TYR A 59 8.92 -8.12 8.01
CA TYR A 59 10.33 -8.38 7.71
C TYR A 59 11.29 -7.83 8.79
N PHE A 60 11.13 -6.57 9.20
CA PHE A 60 12.07 -5.92 10.13
C PHE A 60 11.85 -6.28 11.60
N GLN A 61 10.62 -6.54 12.03
CA GLN A 61 10.25 -6.64 13.44
C GLN A 61 9.62 -7.99 13.80
N GLY A 62 9.51 -8.91 12.85
CA GLY A 62 8.79 -10.18 13.07
C GLY A 62 7.30 -9.96 13.38
N ALA A 63 6.73 -8.81 12.99
CA ALA A 63 5.33 -8.49 13.28
C ALA A 63 4.40 -9.51 12.59
N LYS A 64 3.35 -9.95 13.30
CA LYS A 64 2.32 -10.83 12.73
C LYS A 64 1.73 -10.23 11.45
N ILE A 65 1.77 -10.99 10.37
CA ILE A 65 1.12 -10.63 9.11
C ILE A 65 -0.39 -10.73 9.31
N LEU A 66 -1.15 -9.71 8.91
CA LEU A 66 -2.59 -9.64 9.16
C LEU A 66 -3.41 -10.43 8.14
N THR A 67 -2.92 -10.51 6.90
CA THR A 67 -3.52 -11.29 5.81
C THR A 67 -2.40 -11.90 4.97
N THR A 68 -2.62 -13.12 4.48
CA THR A 68 -1.74 -13.74 3.47
C THR A 68 -1.61 -12.86 2.23
N LEU A 69 -0.63 -13.16 1.36
CA LEU A 69 -0.48 -12.44 0.10
C LEU A 69 -1.74 -12.58 -0.77
N ASP A 70 -2.29 -13.79 -0.86
CA ASP A 70 -3.49 -14.07 -1.66
C ASP A 70 -4.69 -13.28 -1.15
N GLU A 71 -4.98 -13.33 0.16
CA GLU A 71 -6.04 -12.51 0.78
C GLU A 71 -5.83 -11.00 0.56
N LYS A 72 -4.58 -10.53 0.65
CA LYS A 72 -4.25 -9.12 0.37
C LYS A 72 -4.59 -8.76 -1.08
N LEU A 73 -4.28 -9.62 -2.03
CA LEU A 73 -4.53 -9.38 -3.46
C LEU A 73 -6.01 -9.48 -3.83
N GLU A 74 -6.73 -10.48 -3.32
CA GLU A 74 -8.18 -10.60 -3.50
C GLU A 74 -8.89 -9.34 -3.00
N ARG A 75 -8.45 -8.82 -1.85
CA ARG A 75 -9.02 -7.58 -1.29
C ARG A 75 -8.68 -6.36 -2.12
N ILE A 76 -7.45 -6.23 -2.61
CA ILE A 76 -7.06 -5.15 -3.53
C ILE A 76 -7.90 -5.23 -4.81
N GLU A 77 -8.08 -6.42 -5.37
CA GLU A 77 -8.89 -6.67 -6.57
C GLU A 77 -10.35 -6.28 -6.35
N SER A 78 -10.93 -6.63 -5.20
CA SER A 78 -12.32 -6.31 -4.87
C SER A 78 -12.63 -4.81 -4.82
N LEU A 79 -11.60 -3.97 -4.66
CA LEU A 79 -11.71 -2.51 -4.68
C LEU A 79 -11.69 -1.92 -6.12
N GLY A 80 -11.48 -2.77 -7.13
CA GLY A 80 -11.52 -2.39 -8.54
C GLY A 80 -10.21 -1.82 -9.08
N VAL A 81 -9.08 -2.27 -8.55
CA VAL A 81 -7.73 -1.90 -9.02
C VAL A 81 -7.39 -2.61 -10.33
N ASP A 82 -6.74 -1.92 -11.27
CA ASP A 82 -6.34 -2.49 -12.56
C ASP A 82 -5.05 -3.32 -12.45
N TYR A 83 -4.03 -2.79 -11.76
CA TYR A 83 -2.72 -3.44 -11.59
C TYR A 83 -2.26 -3.46 -10.13
N ALA A 84 -1.79 -4.62 -9.68
CA ALA A 84 -1.11 -4.80 -8.40
C ALA A 84 0.36 -5.18 -8.63
N VAL A 85 1.28 -4.29 -8.27
CA VAL A 85 2.73 -4.54 -8.33
C VAL A 85 3.20 -5.02 -6.96
N ILE A 86 3.83 -6.20 -6.92
CA ILE A 86 4.30 -6.80 -5.68
C ILE A 86 5.83 -6.81 -5.68
N ALA A 87 6.40 -5.95 -4.85
CA ALA A 87 7.83 -5.95 -4.58
C ALA A 87 8.18 -6.99 -3.51
N SER A 88 9.04 -7.94 -3.88
CA SER A 88 9.62 -8.89 -2.92
C SER A 88 10.50 -8.16 -1.92
N PHE A 89 10.02 -7.96 -0.69
CA PHE A 89 10.70 -7.19 0.34
C PHE A 89 11.75 -8.06 1.05
N ASN A 90 12.95 -8.09 0.48
CA ASN A 90 14.05 -8.95 0.93
C ASN A 90 15.38 -8.16 1.06
N LYS A 91 16.48 -8.86 1.36
CA LYS A 91 17.81 -8.25 1.50
C LYS A 91 18.25 -7.45 0.26
N GLU A 92 17.90 -7.89 -0.94
CA GLU A 92 18.22 -7.17 -2.17
C GLU A 92 17.37 -5.91 -2.32
N TYR A 93 16.06 -5.98 -2.03
CA TYR A 93 15.20 -4.80 -2.03
C TYR A 93 15.69 -3.71 -1.06
N LEU A 94 16.24 -4.11 0.09
CA LEU A 94 16.80 -3.16 1.06
C LEU A 94 18.03 -2.40 0.55
N LYS A 95 18.77 -2.94 -0.43
CA LYS A 95 19.90 -2.22 -1.05
C LYS A 95 19.44 -1.16 -2.03
N GLN A 96 18.19 -1.21 -2.48
CA GLN A 96 17.65 -0.30 -3.47
C GLN A 96 17.70 1.15 -2.98
N SER A 97 18.37 2.03 -3.72
CA SER A 97 18.43 3.46 -3.40
C SER A 97 17.09 4.15 -3.66
N SER A 98 16.92 5.35 -3.10
CA SER A 98 15.76 6.20 -3.41
C SER A 98 15.69 6.55 -4.91
N SER A 99 16.84 6.77 -5.57
CA SER A 99 16.88 7.04 -7.00
C SER A 99 16.45 5.83 -7.85
N GLN A 100 16.87 4.62 -7.47
CA GLN A 100 16.42 3.40 -8.14
C GLN A 100 14.91 3.20 -7.98
N PHE A 101 14.35 3.47 -6.78
CA PHE A 101 12.90 3.42 -6.57
C PHE A 101 12.15 4.44 -7.44
N ILE A 102 12.65 5.67 -7.53
CA ILE A 102 12.07 6.70 -8.42
C ILE A 102 12.12 6.25 -9.88
N ASN A 103 13.23 5.69 -10.35
CA ASN A 103 13.35 5.19 -11.72
C ASN A 103 12.37 4.04 -12.02
N ILE A 104 12.11 3.16 -11.04
CA ILE A 104 11.07 2.14 -11.17
C ILE A 104 9.70 2.80 -11.33
N LEU A 105 9.37 3.81 -10.50
CA LEU A 105 8.09 4.51 -10.63
C LEU A 105 7.93 5.24 -11.97
N MET A 106 9.02 5.72 -12.57
CA MET A 106 8.98 6.38 -13.89
C MET A 106 8.46 5.44 -14.99
N SER A 107 8.68 4.12 -14.91
CA SER A 107 8.17 3.19 -15.94
C SER A 107 6.64 3.09 -15.94
N PHE A 108 5.99 3.47 -14.85
CA PHE A 108 4.54 3.50 -14.73
C PHE A 108 3.92 4.81 -15.25
N HIS A 109 4.75 5.80 -15.60
CA HIS A 109 4.34 7.14 -16.05
C HIS A 109 3.21 7.73 -15.18
N PRO A 110 3.44 7.90 -13.86
CA PRO A 110 2.40 8.37 -12.95
C PRO A 110 1.97 9.80 -13.28
N GLU A 111 0.68 9.97 -13.54
CA GLU A 111 0.03 11.29 -13.57
C GLU A 111 -0.12 11.86 -12.15
N GLU A 112 -0.35 10.98 -11.17
CA GLU A 112 -0.38 11.35 -9.76
C GLU A 112 -0.08 10.15 -8.85
N ILE A 113 0.67 10.40 -7.78
CA ILE A 113 0.98 9.42 -6.74
C ILE A 113 0.29 9.83 -5.43
N PHE A 114 -0.46 8.90 -4.83
CA PHE A 114 -1.12 9.04 -3.54
C PHE A 114 -0.42 8.20 -2.47
N VAL A 115 0.14 8.85 -1.45
CA VAL A 115 0.83 8.19 -0.33
C VAL A 115 0.48 8.82 1.01
N GLY A 116 0.75 8.13 2.12
CA GLY A 116 0.63 8.74 3.45
C GLY A 116 1.65 9.88 3.65
N ASN A 117 1.30 10.86 4.49
CA ASN A 117 2.18 12.00 4.83
C ASN A 117 3.57 11.57 5.35
N ASP A 118 3.65 10.42 6.03
CA ASP A 118 4.86 9.86 6.62
C ASP A 118 5.56 8.82 5.73
N PHE A 119 5.17 8.70 4.46
CA PHE A 119 5.75 7.73 3.53
C PHE A 119 7.27 7.88 3.40
N ARG A 120 7.98 6.76 3.44
CA ARG A 120 9.43 6.65 3.30
C ARG A 120 9.78 5.47 2.41
N PHE A 121 10.86 5.61 1.65
CA PHE A 121 11.32 4.59 0.71
C PHE A 121 12.84 4.64 0.53
N GLY A 122 13.37 3.69 -0.22
CA GLY A 122 14.81 3.53 -0.46
C GLY A 122 15.58 3.03 0.76
N ASN A 123 16.83 2.65 0.52
CA ASN A 123 17.76 2.15 1.51
C ASN A 123 17.83 3.10 2.73
N GLY A 124 17.66 2.54 3.92
CA GLY A 124 17.70 3.30 5.17
C GLY A 124 16.59 4.35 5.32
N ARG A 125 15.47 4.23 4.58
CA ARG A 125 14.34 5.19 4.61
C ARG A 125 14.76 6.62 4.25
N LYS A 126 15.80 6.76 3.41
CA LYS A 126 16.36 8.06 2.99
C LYS A 126 15.44 8.84 2.05
N GLY A 127 14.55 8.17 1.32
CA GLY A 127 13.51 8.79 0.50
C GLY A 127 12.29 9.18 1.32
N ASN A 128 11.65 10.29 0.95
CA ASN A 128 10.46 10.84 1.59
C ASN A 128 9.52 11.48 0.55
N VAL A 129 8.34 11.95 0.98
CA VAL A 129 7.35 12.58 0.10
C VAL A 129 7.93 13.75 -0.69
N GLU A 130 8.74 14.61 -0.07
CA GLU A 130 9.40 15.74 -0.75
C GLU A 130 10.34 15.29 -1.86
N MET A 131 11.02 14.15 -1.67
CA MET A 131 11.87 13.57 -2.71
C MET A 131 11.04 13.03 -3.88
N LEU A 132 9.86 12.47 -3.65
CA LEU A 132 8.95 12.08 -4.75
C LEU A 132 8.42 13.30 -5.50
N ARG A 133 8.07 14.38 -4.79
CA ARG A 133 7.56 15.63 -5.39
C ARG A 133 8.53 16.30 -6.37
N LYS A 134 9.83 16.01 -6.26
CA LYS A 134 10.83 16.47 -7.24
C LYS A 134 10.72 15.79 -8.60
N SER A 135 10.07 14.64 -8.68
CA SER A 135 9.98 13.82 -9.90
C SER A 135 8.55 13.58 -10.37
N PHE A 136 7.56 13.71 -9.48
CA PHE A 136 6.17 13.36 -9.74
C PHE A 136 5.21 14.36 -9.11
N ASN A 137 3.97 14.41 -9.61
CA ASN A 137 2.87 15.01 -8.88
C ASN A 137 2.47 14.07 -7.72
N VAL A 138 2.49 14.58 -6.48
CA VAL A 138 2.26 13.76 -5.27
C VAL A 138 1.27 14.42 -4.32
N SER A 139 0.16 13.72 -4.14
CA SER A 139 -0.87 14.04 -3.15
C SER A 139 -0.72 13.17 -1.92
N THR A 140 -0.88 13.76 -0.74
CA THR A 140 -0.81 13.02 0.51
C THR A 140 -2.18 12.76 1.10
N MET A 141 -2.35 11.53 1.61
CA MET A 141 -3.59 11.08 2.22
C MET A 141 -3.48 11.14 3.74
N ASN A 142 -4.50 11.71 4.37
CA ASN A 142 -4.61 11.71 5.83
C ASN A 142 -5.01 10.31 6.33
N PRO A 143 -4.52 9.90 7.51
CA PRO A 143 -4.98 8.67 8.14
C PRO A 143 -6.50 8.70 8.36
N VAL A 144 -7.14 7.56 8.15
CA VAL A 144 -8.57 7.39 8.44
C VAL A 144 -8.74 7.07 9.92
N CYS A 145 -9.68 7.76 10.57
CA CYS A 145 -10.10 7.46 11.94
C CYS A 145 -11.35 6.57 11.95
N CYS A 146 -11.48 5.72 12.98
CA CYS A 146 -12.73 5.03 13.26
C CYS A 146 -13.76 6.01 13.85
N GLU A 147 -15.00 5.55 14.04
CA GLU A 147 -16.10 6.35 14.62
C GLU A 147 -15.74 6.96 15.99
N GLN A 148 -14.90 6.28 16.76
CA GLN A 148 -14.37 6.74 18.05
C GLN A 148 -13.21 7.76 17.92
N GLY A 149 -12.93 8.26 16.72
CA GLY A 149 -11.91 9.28 16.45
C GLY A 149 -10.46 8.78 16.42
N SER A 150 -10.22 7.50 16.69
CA SER A 150 -8.87 6.91 16.73
C SER A 150 -8.42 6.40 15.35
N ILE A 151 -7.15 6.62 15.00
CA ILE A 151 -6.58 6.18 13.72
C ILE A 151 -6.73 4.67 13.53
N ILE A 152 -7.10 4.27 12.31
CA ILE A 152 -7.10 2.88 11.86
C ILE A 152 -5.73 2.56 11.26
N SER A 153 -5.02 1.60 11.85
CA SER A 153 -3.69 1.19 11.38
C SER A 153 -3.43 -0.29 11.64
N SER A 154 -2.59 -0.93 10.83
CA SER A 154 -2.16 -2.32 11.07
C SER A 154 -1.50 -2.48 12.45
N THR A 155 -0.80 -1.47 12.98
CA THR A 155 -0.21 -1.51 14.34
C THR A 155 -1.30 -1.65 15.40
N ARG A 156 -2.38 -0.86 15.30
CA ARG A 156 -3.51 -0.93 16.23
C ARG A 156 -4.24 -2.27 16.11
N ILE A 157 -4.47 -2.73 14.89
CA ILE A 157 -5.16 -4.01 14.65
C ILE A 157 -4.36 -5.17 15.26
N ARG A 158 -3.03 -5.21 15.09
CA ARG A 158 -2.19 -6.24 15.73
C ARG A 158 -2.29 -6.20 17.25
N LYS A 159 -2.25 -5.01 17.87
CA LYS A 159 -2.41 -4.87 19.33
C LYS A 159 -3.76 -5.40 19.81
N LEU A 160 -4.85 -5.09 19.12
CA LEU A 160 -6.18 -5.61 19.45
C LEU A 160 -6.22 -7.14 19.38
N ILE A 161 -5.62 -7.73 18.33
CA ILE A 161 -5.51 -9.19 18.19
C ILE A 161 -4.69 -9.80 19.34
N GLU A 162 -3.57 -9.17 19.72
CA GLU A 162 -2.73 -9.62 20.84
C GLU A 162 -3.45 -9.54 22.19
N GLN A 163 -4.42 -8.63 22.32
CA GLN A 163 -5.24 -8.43 23.52
C GLN A 163 -6.49 -9.31 23.57
N GLY A 164 -6.76 -10.09 22.52
CA GLY A 164 -8.00 -10.88 22.40
C GLY A 164 -9.23 -10.08 21.95
N GLU A 165 -9.04 -8.80 21.57
CA GLU A 165 -10.10 -7.88 21.12
C GLU A 165 -10.45 -8.12 19.64
N HIS A 166 -10.80 -9.36 19.30
CA HIS A 166 -10.99 -9.82 17.92
C HIS A 166 -12.14 -9.14 17.20
N PHE A 167 -13.20 -8.76 17.91
CA PHE A 167 -14.35 -8.06 17.33
C PHE A 167 -13.94 -6.66 16.83
N GLU A 168 -13.24 -5.89 17.67
CA GLU A 168 -12.75 -4.57 17.28
C GLU A 168 -11.72 -4.65 16.16
N ALA A 169 -10.78 -5.60 16.26
CA ALA A 169 -9.81 -5.86 15.21
C ALA A 169 -10.50 -6.15 13.86
N SER A 170 -11.52 -7.02 13.86
CA SER A 170 -12.32 -7.36 12.68
C SER A 170 -13.05 -6.14 12.11
N ASN A 171 -13.63 -5.30 12.97
CA ASN A 171 -14.30 -4.08 12.54
C ASN A 171 -13.35 -3.09 11.85
N LEU A 172 -12.15 -2.88 12.41
CA LEU A 172 -11.13 -2.02 11.82
C LEU A 172 -10.55 -2.59 10.53
N LEU A 173 -10.38 -3.91 10.49
CA LEU A 173 -9.90 -4.63 9.31
C LEU A 173 -10.94 -4.65 8.20
N GLY A 174 -12.25 -4.63 8.52
CA GLY A 174 -13.31 -4.86 7.56
C GLY A 174 -13.35 -6.30 7.05
N LEU A 175 -12.93 -7.25 7.89
CA LEU A 175 -12.92 -8.69 7.63
C LEU A 175 -13.19 -9.42 8.95
N HIS A 176 -13.93 -10.52 8.89
CA HIS A 176 -14.08 -11.40 10.04
C HIS A 176 -12.81 -12.21 10.27
N LEU A 177 -12.17 -12.06 11.43
CA LEU A 177 -11.02 -12.88 11.81
C LEU A 177 -11.51 -14.27 12.23
N GLN A 178 -10.98 -15.32 11.60
CA GLN A 178 -11.17 -16.69 12.08
C GLN A 178 -10.36 -16.89 13.37
N LEU A 179 -11.03 -17.34 14.43
CA LEU A 179 -10.49 -17.59 15.78
C LEU A 179 -9.73 -18.91 15.84
#